data_AF-A0A0A2K1W8-F1
#
_entry.id   AF-A0A0A2K1W8-F1
#
_cell.length_a   1.000
_cell.length_b   1.000
_cell.length_c   1.000
_cell.angle_alpha   90.00
_cell.angle_beta   90.00
_cell.angle_gamma   90.00
#
_symmetry.space_group_name_H-M   'P 1'
#
loop_
_entity.id
_entity.type
_entity.pdbx_description
1 polymer ?
#
loop_
_entity_poly.entity_id
_entity_poly.type
_entity_poly.pdbx_seq_one_letter_code
_entity_poly.pdbx_strand_id
1 'polypeptide(L)'
;MSRSAADATRFTATGPYANSKTGGAYQAPDFGKKKSSTKSSPQQLGPNGQPETPKEKVERLRAQARAARKAQAAGSGADRWIESGRKFANKAHKGMVYSLIAASGVCGVLTVYSMISLTLYNRRQRTLWIEKELATLKDAENACANGTATIEQQELVKKEKIGEIMKQKREEEKAQKPWAKAKRFLFEKLNMEDSGANAAPASASGLAIEGASNTQSSVMEAVQAKQALDAAAAKTGAPLPGQLDVLAENVEQAAKAKTSSWTGWLTGR
;
A
#
# COMPACT_ATOMS: atom_id res chain seq x y z
N MET A 1 -49.27 -12.24 56.56
CA MET A 1 -48.26 -13.32 56.60
C MET A 1 -47.00 -12.80 55.93
N SER A 2 -46.04 -12.37 56.73
CA SER A 2 -44.78 -11.78 56.30
C SER A 2 -43.93 -12.87 55.63
N ARG A 3 -43.77 -12.82 54.30
CA ARG A 3 -42.93 -13.76 53.58
C ARG A 3 -41.47 -13.35 53.78
N SER A 4 -40.75 -14.16 54.56
CA SER A 4 -39.34 -13.97 54.89
C SER A 4 -38.46 -14.10 53.63
N ALA A 5 -37.50 -13.21 53.47
CA ALA A 5 -36.54 -13.16 52.36
C ALA A 5 -35.62 -14.39 52.26
N ALA A 6 -35.68 -15.30 53.24
CA ALA A 6 -34.95 -16.56 53.25
C ALA A 6 -35.48 -17.62 52.26
N ASP A 7 -36.65 -17.41 51.65
CA ASP A 7 -37.23 -18.34 50.66
C ASP A 7 -36.75 -18.09 49.22
N ALA A 8 -35.89 -17.08 49.00
CA ALA A 8 -35.44 -16.67 47.66
C ALA A 8 -34.18 -17.38 47.15
N THR A 9 -33.48 -18.18 47.98
CA THR A 9 -32.20 -18.81 47.60
C THR A 9 -32.19 -20.34 47.69
N ARG A 10 -33.33 -20.97 47.94
CA ARG A 10 -33.40 -22.44 47.95
C ARG A 10 -33.79 -22.97 46.57
N PHE A 11 -32.77 -23.15 45.73
CA PHE A 11 -32.74 -24.04 44.56
C PHE A 11 -34.08 -24.23 43.85
N THR A 12 -34.54 -23.17 43.17
CA THR A 12 -35.58 -23.29 42.16
C THR A 12 -34.99 -24.05 40.98
N ALA A 13 -35.23 -25.36 40.96
CA ALA A 13 -34.99 -26.19 39.80
C ALA A 13 -35.74 -25.55 38.61
N THR A 14 -35.00 -24.92 37.69
CA THR A 14 -35.50 -24.38 36.42
C THR A 14 -35.70 -25.49 35.39
N GLY A 15 -36.27 -26.62 35.82
CA GLY A 15 -36.85 -27.60 34.93
C GLY A 15 -38.29 -27.18 34.58
N PRO A 16 -38.77 -27.42 33.35
CA PRO A 16 -40.11 -27.02 32.95
C PRO A 16 -41.16 -27.71 33.85
N TYR A 17 -41.88 -26.92 34.65
CA TYR A 17 -43.00 -27.38 35.47
C TYR A 17 -44.14 -27.82 34.56
N ALA A 18 -44.46 -29.12 34.59
CA ALA A 18 -45.47 -29.77 33.75
C ALA A 18 -46.91 -29.65 34.31
N ASN A 19 -47.29 -28.51 34.87
CA ASN A 19 -48.69 -28.33 35.29
C ASN A 19 -49.13 -26.86 35.18
N SER A 20 -49.27 -26.37 33.96
CA SER A 20 -50.19 -25.25 33.68
C SER A 20 -51.40 -25.79 32.95
N LYS A 21 -52.55 -25.64 33.62
CA LYS A 21 -53.88 -26.01 33.16
C LYS A 21 -54.20 -25.26 31.87
N THR A 22 -53.98 -25.89 30.72
CA THR A 22 -54.48 -25.43 29.43
C THR A 22 -55.79 -26.15 29.13
N GLY A 23 -56.90 -25.41 29.13
CA GLY A 23 -58.13 -25.84 28.48
C GLY A 23 -57.86 -25.88 26.98
N GLY A 24 -57.75 -27.08 26.42
CA GLY A 24 -57.50 -27.30 25.00
C GLY A 24 -56.93 -28.69 24.77
N ALA A 25 -57.65 -29.51 24.02
CA ALA A 25 -57.39 -30.92 23.81
C ALA A 25 -55.96 -31.21 23.30
N TYR A 26 -55.08 -31.66 24.19
CA TYR A 26 -53.85 -32.36 23.83
C TYR A 26 -53.95 -33.79 24.35
N GLN A 27 -54.18 -34.72 23.43
CA GLN A 27 -54.27 -36.14 23.70
C GLN A 27 -52.86 -36.70 23.87
N ALA A 28 -52.46 -36.99 25.11
CA ALA A 28 -51.25 -37.72 25.40
C ALA A 28 -51.33 -39.15 24.85
N PRO A 29 -50.22 -39.78 24.41
CA PRO A 29 -50.24 -41.15 23.95
C PRO A 29 -50.46 -42.09 25.15
N ASP A 30 -51.61 -42.77 25.16
CA ASP A 30 -52.04 -43.73 26.18
C ASP A 30 -51.19 -45.02 26.10
N PHE A 31 -50.00 -44.99 26.69
CA PHE A 31 -49.19 -46.20 26.92
C PHE A 31 -49.68 -46.92 28.18
N GLY A 32 -50.87 -47.52 28.15
CA GLY A 32 -51.29 -48.26 29.34
C GLY A 32 -52.74 -48.73 29.44
N LYS A 33 -53.40 -49.16 28.37
CA LYS A 33 -54.67 -49.90 28.51
C LYS A 33 -54.72 -51.15 27.63
N LYS A 34 -54.36 -52.29 28.24
CA LYS A 34 -54.77 -53.61 27.76
C LYS A 34 -56.29 -53.74 27.94
N LYS A 35 -57.05 -53.50 26.88
CA LYS A 35 -58.39 -54.07 26.71
C LYS A 35 -58.48 -54.69 25.32
N SER A 36 -58.69 -55.99 25.31
CA SER A 36 -59.01 -56.80 24.14
C SER A 36 -60.19 -56.19 23.39
N SER A 37 -59.93 -55.67 22.19
CA SER A 37 -60.94 -55.55 21.16
C SER A 37 -60.29 -55.83 19.82
N THR A 38 -60.67 -56.97 19.25
CA THR A 38 -60.36 -57.37 17.89
C THR A 38 -61.03 -56.37 16.94
N LYS A 39 -60.32 -55.30 16.61
CA LYS A 39 -60.61 -54.45 15.45
C LYS A 39 -59.28 -54.22 14.73
N SER A 40 -59.13 -54.93 13.62
CA SER A 40 -58.08 -54.74 12.62
C SER A 40 -58.01 -53.27 12.22
N SER A 41 -56.99 -52.57 12.68
CA SER A 41 -56.62 -51.25 12.18
C SER A 41 -56.22 -51.39 10.70
N PRO A 42 -56.66 -50.48 9.81
CA PRO A 42 -56.26 -50.55 8.41
C PRO A 42 -54.74 -50.43 8.35
N GLN A 43 -54.10 -51.45 7.80
CA GLN A 43 -52.67 -51.48 7.55
C GLN A 43 -52.40 -50.31 6.60
N GLN A 44 -51.85 -49.21 7.10
CA GLN A 44 -51.60 -48.03 6.28
C GLN A 44 -50.34 -48.31 5.47
N LEU A 45 -50.56 -48.78 4.24
CA LEU A 45 -49.54 -49.12 3.25
C LEU A 45 -48.58 -47.94 3.07
N GLY A 46 -47.29 -48.24 2.97
CA GLY A 46 -46.29 -47.25 2.61
C GLY A 46 -46.49 -46.72 1.18
N PRO A 47 -45.64 -45.78 0.72
CA PRO A 47 -45.74 -45.20 -0.63
C PRO A 47 -45.83 -46.22 -1.76
N ASN A 48 -45.32 -47.44 -1.54
CA ASN A 48 -45.27 -48.55 -2.49
C ASN A 48 -46.32 -49.65 -2.25
N GLY A 49 -47.35 -49.39 -1.44
CA GLY A 49 -48.43 -50.36 -1.25
C GLY A 49 -48.07 -51.56 -0.38
N GLN A 50 -46.92 -51.53 0.31
CA GLN A 50 -46.43 -52.62 1.16
C GLN A 50 -46.53 -52.26 2.64
N PRO A 51 -46.66 -53.23 3.55
CA PRO A 51 -46.65 -52.97 4.99
C PRO A 51 -45.26 -52.50 5.43
N GLU A 52 -45.13 -51.21 5.74
CA GLU A 52 -43.87 -50.59 6.18
C GLU A 52 -43.31 -51.29 7.43
N THR A 53 -41.98 -51.40 7.52
CA THR A 53 -41.35 -51.85 8.77
C THR A 53 -41.57 -50.79 9.88
N PRO A 54 -41.64 -51.18 11.17
CA PRO A 54 -41.86 -50.22 12.26
C PRO A 54 -40.83 -49.08 12.31
N LYS A 55 -39.58 -49.36 11.90
CA LYS A 55 -38.49 -48.36 11.83
C LYS A 55 -38.75 -47.35 10.71
N GLU A 56 -39.15 -47.83 9.55
CA GLU A 56 -39.46 -47.01 8.36
C GLU A 56 -40.68 -46.11 8.60
N LYS A 57 -41.70 -46.61 9.32
CA LYS A 57 -42.85 -45.79 9.72
C LYS A 57 -42.46 -44.61 10.60
N VAL A 58 -41.55 -44.82 11.56
CA VAL A 58 -41.07 -43.74 12.44
C VAL A 58 -40.24 -42.73 11.65
N GLU A 59 -39.40 -43.21 10.73
CA GLU A 59 -38.61 -42.33 9.87
C GLU A 59 -39.51 -41.47 8.96
N ARG A 60 -40.53 -42.06 8.35
CA ARG A 60 -41.54 -41.33 7.58
C ARG A 60 -42.30 -40.33 8.44
N LEU A 61 -42.73 -40.71 9.63
CA LEU A 61 -43.42 -39.78 10.55
C LEU A 61 -42.51 -38.62 10.98
N ARG A 62 -41.22 -38.88 11.23
CA ARG A 62 -40.24 -37.82 11.50
C ARG A 62 -39.99 -36.96 10.27
N ALA A 63 -39.95 -37.54 9.07
CA ALA A 63 -39.82 -36.79 7.82
C ALA A 63 -41.06 -35.90 7.58
N GLN A 64 -42.26 -36.44 7.79
CA GLN A 64 -43.52 -35.71 7.70
C GLN A 64 -43.64 -34.62 8.77
N ALA A 65 -43.22 -34.87 10.01
CA ALA A 65 -43.19 -33.84 11.05
C ALA A 65 -42.18 -32.72 10.74
N ARG A 66 -41.00 -33.06 10.21
CA ARG A 66 -40.01 -32.06 9.74
C ARG A 66 -40.53 -31.26 8.54
N ALA A 67 -41.22 -31.91 7.62
CA ALA A 67 -41.85 -31.26 6.47
C ALA A 67 -43.00 -30.34 6.91
N ALA A 68 -43.86 -30.79 7.82
CA ALA A 68 -44.95 -30.01 8.38
C ALA A 68 -44.45 -28.78 9.14
N ARG A 69 -43.38 -28.91 9.94
CA ARG A 69 -42.74 -27.76 10.60
C ARG A 69 -42.17 -26.75 9.62
N LYS A 70 -41.53 -27.20 8.54
CA LYS A 70 -41.05 -26.31 7.46
C LYS A 70 -42.19 -25.64 6.71
N ALA A 71 -43.30 -26.35 6.47
CA ALA A 71 -44.48 -25.81 5.82
C ALA A 71 -45.23 -24.80 6.70
N GLN A 72 -45.30 -25.03 8.02
CA GLN A 72 -45.86 -24.08 8.99
C GLN A 72 -45.02 -22.81 9.08
N ALA A 73 -43.69 -22.94 9.11
CA ALA A 73 -42.78 -21.79 9.05
C ALA A 73 -42.94 -21.02 7.73
N ALA A 74 -43.13 -21.73 6.61
CA ALA A 74 -43.36 -21.12 5.30
C ALA A 74 -44.82 -20.68 5.03
N GLY A 75 -45.75 -20.90 5.98
CA GLY A 75 -47.19 -20.73 5.77
C GLY A 75 -47.69 -19.29 5.81
N SER A 76 -46.90 -18.37 6.39
CA SER A 76 -47.19 -16.94 6.32
C SER A 76 -46.60 -16.37 5.03
N GLY A 77 -47.45 -15.99 4.06
CA GLY A 77 -47.01 -15.38 2.80
C GLY A 77 -46.11 -14.15 3.00
N ALA A 78 -46.34 -13.40 4.08
CA ALA A 78 -45.49 -12.28 4.48
C ALA A 78 -44.07 -12.72 4.88
N ASP A 79 -43.91 -13.85 5.58
CA ASP A 79 -42.61 -14.36 6.00
C ASP A 79 -41.76 -14.82 4.79
N ARG A 80 -42.40 -15.40 3.76
CA ARG A 80 -41.72 -15.75 2.49
C ARG A 80 -41.21 -14.51 1.75
N TRP A 81 -41.97 -13.42 1.77
CA TRP A 81 -41.56 -12.14 1.16
C TRP A 81 -40.40 -11.49 1.93
N ILE A 82 -40.44 -11.52 3.26
CA ILE A 82 -39.36 -11.00 4.10
C ILE A 82 -38.06 -11.79 3.88
N GLU A 83 -38.14 -13.12 3.85
CA GLU A 83 -36.98 -13.98 3.61
C GLU A 83 -36.40 -13.80 2.19
N SER A 84 -37.27 -13.59 1.20
CA SER A 84 -36.85 -13.25 -0.17
C SER A 84 -36.22 -11.87 -0.24
N GLY A 85 -36.76 -10.89 0.49
CA GLY A 85 -36.22 -9.53 0.62
C GLY A 85 -34.81 -9.53 1.23
N ARG A 86 -34.57 -10.31 2.28
CA ARG A 86 -33.21 -10.48 2.85
C ARG A 86 -32.21 -11.02 1.84
N LYS A 87 -32.61 -12.04 1.06
CA LYS A 87 -31.73 -12.62 0.03
C LYS A 87 -31.47 -11.63 -1.09
N PHE A 88 -32.49 -10.86 -1.50
CA PHE A 88 -32.35 -9.82 -2.52
C PHE A 88 -31.44 -8.69 -2.05
N ALA A 89 -31.66 -8.16 -0.85
CA ALA A 89 -30.83 -7.09 -0.27
C ALA A 89 -29.36 -7.50 -0.18
N ASN A 90 -29.07 -8.73 0.26
CA ASN A 90 -27.70 -9.25 0.30
C ASN A 90 -27.08 -9.36 -1.10
N LYS A 91 -27.87 -9.71 -2.12
CA LYS A 91 -27.38 -9.83 -3.50
C LYS A 91 -27.18 -8.45 -4.14
N ALA A 92 -28.07 -7.50 -3.86
CA ALA A 92 -27.97 -6.11 -4.29
C ALA A 92 -26.76 -5.41 -3.64
N HIS A 93 -26.56 -5.58 -2.33
CA HIS A 93 -25.38 -5.05 -1.64
C HIS A 93 -24.09 -5.62 -2.24
N LYS A 94 -24.01 -6.94 -2.47
CA LYS A 94 -22.83 -7.55 -3.10
C LYS A 94 -22.62 -7.00 -4.52
N GLY A 95 -23.68 -6.89 -5.32
CA GLY A 95 -23.61 -6.31 -6.66
C GLY A 95 -23.09 -4.87 -6.65
N MET A 96 -23.57 -4.05 -5.73
CA MET A 96 -23.13 -2.66 -5.57
C MET A 96 -21.65 -2.59 -5.14
N VAL A 97 -21.23 -3.39 -4.16
CA VAL A 97 -19.81 -3.39 -3.74
C VAL A 97 -18.90 -3.79 -4.89
N TYR A 98 -19.25 -4.84 -5.64
CA TYR A 98 -18.45 -5.25 -6.79
C TYR A 98 -18.48 -4.24 -7.93
N SER A 99 -19.60 -3.53 -8.15
CA SER A 99 -19.66 -2.46 -9.15
C SER A 99 -18.78 -1.27 -8.77
N LEU A 100 -18.77 -0.87 -7.49
CA LEU A 100 -17.87 0.19 -7.00
C LEU A 100 -16.40 -0.21 -7.12
N ILE A 101 -16.06 -1.46 -6.79
CA ILE A 101 -14.69 -1.98 -6.94
C ILE A 101 -14.27 -1.99 -8.42
N ALA A 102 -15.16 -2.39 -9.32
CA ALA A 102 -14.86 -2.43 -10.74
C ALA A 102 -14.70 -1.01 -11.30
N ALA A 103 -15.62 -0.10 -10.93
CA ALA A 103 -15.57 1.30 -11.37
C ALA A 103 -14.31 2.02 -10.85
N SER A 104 -13.92 1.79 -9.60
CA SER A 104 -12.68 2.36 -9.05
C SER A 104 -11.43 1.81 -9.74
N GLY A 105 -11.42 0.51 -10.06
CA GLY A 105 -10.36 -0.11 -10.86
C GLY A 105 -10.21 0.52 -12.25
N VAL A 106 -11.32 0.67 -12.98
CA VAL A 106 -11.33 1.31 -14.32
C VAL A 106 -10.84 2.76 -14.24
N CYS A 107 -11.31 3.52 -13.24
CA CYS A 107 -10.87 4.90 -13.01
C CYS A 107 -9.35 4.97 -12.73
N GLY A 108 -8.83 4.05 -11.91
CA GLY A 108 -7.39 3.93 -11.65
C GLY A 108 -6.58 3.67 -12.92
N VAL A 109 -7.01 2.71 -13.75
CA VAL A 109 -6.33 2.39 -15.02
C VAL A 109 -6.36 3.57 -15.99
N LEU A 110 -7.49 4.27 -16.11
CA LEU A 110 -7.60 5.47 -16.94
C LEU A 110 -6.67 6.59 -16.48
N THR A 111 -6.51 6.76 -15.16
CA THR A 111 -5.60 7.77 -14.60
C THR A 111 -4.14 7.47 -14.95
N VAL A 112 -3.71 6.22 -14.77
CA VAL A 112 -2.34 5.79 -15.12
C VAL A 112 -2.11 5.91 -16.62
N TYR A 113 -3.06 5.47 -17.43
CA TYR A 113 -2.99 5.62 -18.89
C TYR A 113 -2.86 7.08 -19.31
N SER A 114 -3.63 7.98 -18.71
CA SER A 114 -3.57 9.42 -18.96
C SER A 114 -2.20 10.02 -18.61
N MET A 115 -1.64 9.66 -17.45
CA MET A 115 -0.30 10.10 -17.05
C MET A 115 0.78 9.60 -18.02
N ILE A 116 0.72 8.33 -18.44
CA ILE A 116 1.69 7.75 -19.38
C ILE A 116 1.56 8.41 -20.76
N SER A 117 0.34 8.61 -21.24
CA SER A 117 0.08 9.27 -22.52
C SER A 117 0.64 10.70 -22.54
N LEU A 118 0.42 11.47 -21.47
CA LEU A 118 0.92 12.84 -21.38
C LEU A 118 2.46 12.89 -21.29
N THR A 119 3.06 11.97 -20.54
CA THR A 119 4.53 11.93 -20.38
C THR A 119 5.22 11.54 -21.67
N LEU A 120 4.71 10.55 -22.42
CA LEU A 120 5.26 10.17 -23.72
C LEU A 120 5.09 11.28 -24.76
N TYR A 121 3.94 11.94 -24.79
CA TYR A 121 3.72 13.06 -25.70
C TYR A 121 4.69 14.22 -25.41
N ASN A 122 4.81 14.63 -24.14
CA ASN A 122 5.74 15.68 -23.74
C ASN A 122 7.19 15.28 -23.99
N ARG A 123 7.55 14.01 -23.79
CA ARG A 123 8.89 13.51 -24.10
C ARG A 123 9.18 13.66 -25.60
N ARG A 124 8.24 13.29 -26.46
CA ARG A 124 8.40 13.42 -27.92
C ARG A 124 8.47 14.88 -28.40
N GLN A 125 7.65 15.76 -27.84
CA GLN A 125 7.74 17.20 -28.16
C GLN A 125 9.08 17.78 -27.71
N ARG A 126 9.56 17.37 -26.53
CA ARG A 126 10.88 17.78 -26.05
C ARG A 126 12.01 17.25 -26.92
N THR A 127 11.98 16.01 -27.40
CA THR A 127 13.04 15.51 -28.29
C THR A 127 13.09 16.31 -29.58
N LEU A 128 11.95 16.59 -30.20
CA LEU A 128 11.89 17.40 -31.42
C LEU A 128 12.38 18.83 -31.19
N TRP A 129 12.06 19.43 -30.04
CA TRP A 129 12.57 20.75 -29.68
C TRP A 129 14.09 20.73 -29.44
N ILE A 130 14.59 19.72 -28.73
CA ILE A 130 16.03 19.53 -28.48
C ILE A 130 16.79 19.30 -29.78
N GLU A 131 16.27 18.49 -30.70
CA GLU A 131 16.91 18.24 -32.00
C GLU A 131 17.06 19.52 -32.82
N LYS A 132 16.04 20.39 -32.81
CA LYS A 132 16.12 21.70 -33.46
C LYS A 132 17.15 22.60 -32.80
N GLU A 133 17.15 22.67 -31.47
CA GLU A 133 18.11 23.48 -30.71
C GLU A 133 19.55 22.98 -30.89
N LEU A 134 19.76 21.67 -30.96
CA LEU A 134 21.07 21.09 -31.24
C LEU A 134 21.51 21.44 -32.67
N ALA A 135 20.60 21.38 -33.64
CA ALA A 135 20.91 21.76 -35.02
C ALA A 135 21.29 23.25 -35.14
N THR A 136 20.60 24.15 -34.45
CA THR A 136 20.94 25.58 -34.44
C THR A 136 22.28 25.85 -33.77
N LEU A 137 22.60 25.14 -32.68
CA LEU A 137 23.92 25.23 -32.04
C LEU A 137 25.02 24.71 -32.96
N LYS A 138 24.82 23.57 -33.63
CA LYS A 138 25.79 23.03 -34.60
C LYS A 138 26.03 23.97 -35.77
N ASP A 139 24.97 24.61 -36.27
CA ASP A 139 25.08 25.60 -37.33
C ASP A 139 25.87 26.83 -36.86
N ALA A 140 25.63 27.31 -35.63
CA ALA A 140 26.38 28.42 -35.03
C ALA A 140 27.87 28.06 -34.81
N GLU A 141 28.17 26.84 -34.37
CA GLU A 141 29.53 26.32 -34.25
C GLU A 141 30.24 26.28 -35.60
N ASN A 142 29.57 25.74 -36.63
CA ASN A 142 30.11 25.67 -37.98
C ASN A 142 30.37 27.07 -38.58
N ALA A 143 29.43 28.00 -38.39
CA ALA A 143 29.59 29.40 -38.84
C ALA A 143 30.75 30.11 -38.09
N CYS A 144 30.91 29.83 -36.79
CA CYS A 144 32.04 30.32 -36.00
C CYS A 144 33.37 29.74 -36.50
N ALA A 145 33.42 28.44 -36.80
CA ALA A 145 34.61 27.77 -37.34
C ALA A 145 34.98 28.30 -38.73
N ASN A 146 33.98 28.60 -39.56
CA ASN A 146 34.16 29.16 -40.90
C ASN A 146 34.46 30.67 -40.90
N GLY A 147 34.42 31.33 -39.73
CA GLY A 147 34.68 32.77 -39.60
C GLY A 147 33.56 33.68 -40.12
N THR A 148 32.41 33.13 -40.53
CA THR A 148 31.24 33.86 -41.05
C THR A 148 30.15 34.06 -39.99
N ALA A 149 30.47 33.86 -38.71
CA ALA A 149 29.48 33.89 -37.63
C ALA A 149 28.85 35.27 -37.43
N THR A 150 27.54 35.25 -37.22
CA THR A 150 26.82 36.43 -36.72
C THR A 150 27.11 36.64 -35.22
N ILE A 151 26.94 37.87 -34.74
CA ILE A 151 27.15 38.21 -33.32
C ILE A 151 26.28 37.34 -32.40
N GLU A 152 25.03 37.08 -32.82
CA GLU A 152 24.09 36.23 -32.09
C GLU A 152 24.56 34.78 -32.00
N GLN A 153 25.10 34.20 -33.08
CA GLN A 153 25.66 32.84 -33.10
C GLN A 153 26.88 32.73 -32.17
N GLN A 154 27.74 33.75 -32.15
CA GLN A 154 28.92 33.76 -31.28
C GLN A 154 28.53 33.87 -29.79
N GLU A 155 27.50 34.64 -29.47
CA GLU A 155 26.97 34.72 -28.12
C GLU A 155 26.29 33.43 -27.66
N LEU A 156 25.56 32.75 -28.55
CA LEU A 156 24.93 31.46 -28.26
C LEU A 156 25.97 30.42 -27.83
N VAL A 157 27.06 30.28 -28.60
CA VAL A 157 28.17 29.36 -28.28
C VAL A 157 28.85 29.72 -26.95
N LYS A 158 29.00 31.02 -26.65
CA LYS A 158 29.57 31.46 -25.36
C LYS A 158 28.63 31.12 -24.19
N LYS A 159 27.34 31.35 -24.34
CA LYS A 159 26.31 31.06 -23.30
C LYS A 159 26.23 29.56 -23.01
N GLU A 160 26.34 28.72 -24.04
CA GLU A 160 26.40 27.25 -23.89
C GLU A 160 27.63 26.84 -23.07
N LYS A 161 28.83 27.28 -23.45
CA LYS A 161 30.08 26.97 -22.73
C LYS A 161 30.02 27.38 -21.26
N ILE A 162 29.45 28.55 -20.95
CA ILE A 162 29.25 29.00 -19.57
C ILE A 162 28.24 28.11 -18.83
N GLY A 163 27.17 27.68 -19.51
CA GLY A 163 26.17 26.77 -18.97
C GLY A 163 26.72 25.37 -18.66
N GLU A 164 27.62 24.85 -19.50
CA GLU A 164 28.28 23.56 -19.29
C GLU A 164 29.18 23.58 -18.06
N ILE A 165 30.01 24.63 -17.91
CA ILE A 165 30.88 24.81 -16.74
C ILE A 165 30.03 24.87 -15.46
N MET A 166 28.90 25.56 -15.48
CA MET A 166 27.98 25.63 -14.33
C MET A 166 27.30 24.28 -14.04
N LYS A 167 26.94 23.51 -15.07
CA LYS A 167 26.39 22.16 -14.89
C LYS A 167 27.43 21.21 -14.30
N GLN A 168 28.66 21.23 -14.79
CA GLN A 168 29.76 20.43 -14.25
C GLN A 168 29.99 20.75 -12.77
N LYS A 169 30.10 22.03 -12.40
CA LYS A 169 30.21 22.43 -11.00
C LYS A 169 29.04 21.94 -10.15
N ARG A 170 27.81 22.06 -10.66
CA ARG A 170 26.61 21.58 -9.95
C ARG A 170 26.56 20.05 -9.84
N GLU A 171 27.09 19.32 -10.81
CA GLU A 171 27.18 17.86 -10.78
C GLU A 171 28.29 17.39 -9.84
N GLU A 172 29.42 18.09 -9.81
CA GLU A 172 30.49 17.90 -8.82
C GLU A 172 29.95 18.14 -7.41
N GLU A 173 29.22 19.23 -7.17
CA GLU A 173 28.55 19.48 -5.88
C GLU A 173 27.57 18.37 -5.53
N LYS A 174 26.75 17.91 -6.49
CA LYS A 174 25.80 16.81 -6.28
C LYS A 174 26.49 15.47 -6.01
N ALA A 175 27.61 15.20 -6.67
CA ALA A 175 28.43 14.02 -6.43
C ALA A 175 29.14 14.10 -5.07
N GLN A 176 29.47 15.31 -4.63
CA GLN A 176 30.02 15.58 -3.30
C GLN A 176 29.00 15.47 -2.17
N LYS A 177 27.68 15.50 -2.47
CA LYS A 177 26.64 15.35 -1.44
C LYS A 177 26.83 14.05 -0.66
N PRO A 178 26.67 14.07 0.68
CA PRO A 178 26.88 12.91 1.54
C PRO A 178 25.97 11.72 1.15
N TRP A 179 24.75 12.00 0.68
CA TRP A 179 23.83 10.98 0.19
C TRP A 179 24.29 10.30 -1.11
N ALA A 180 24.92 11.03 -2.02
CA ALA A 180 25.48 10.46 -3.25
C ALA A 180 26.69 9.57 -2.93
N LYS A 181 27.55 10.01 -2.00
CA LYS A 181 28.66 9.21 -1.47
C LYS A 181 28.18 7.93 -0.79
N ALA A 182 27.14 8.02 0.05
CA ALA A 182 26.55 6.85 0.71
C ALA A 182 25.97 5.84 -0.29
N LYS A 183 25.25 6.31 -1.32
CA LYS A 183 24.75 5.45 -2.40
C LYS A 183 25.86 4.77 -3.19
N ARG A 184 26.93 5.49 -3.52
CA ARG A 184 28.11 4.91 -4.19
C ARG A 184 28.73 3.82 -3.33
N PHE A 185 28.98 4.08 -2.05
CA PHE A 185 29.54 3.09 -1.13
C PHE A 185 28.65 1.84 -0.98
N LEU A 186 27.32 2.01 -0.92
CA LEU A 186 26.38 0.90 -0.80
C LEU A 186 26.34 0.03 -2.07
N PHE A 187 26.34 0.65 -3.26
CA PHE A 187 26.39 -0.08 -4.53
C PHE A 187 27.76 -0.69 -4.82
N GLU A 188 28.84 -0.05 -4.39
CA GLU A 188 30.21 -0.56 -4.52
C GLU A 188 30.43 -1.81 -3.65
N LYS A 189 29.91 -1.81 -2.41
CA LYS A 189 29.97 -2.98 -1.52
C LYS A 189 29.25 -4.21 -2.09
N LEU A 190 28.15 -4.02 -2.82
CA LEU A 190 27.41 -5.11 -3.47
C LEU A 190 28.14 -5.67 -4.71
N ASN A 191 28.84 -4.83 -5.48
CA ASN A 191 29.61 -5.29 -6.65
C ASN A 191 30.94 -5.97 -6.25
N MET A 192 31.49 -5.62 -5.09
CA MET A 192 32.72 -6.24 -4.57
C MET A 192 32.48 -7.69 -4.11
N GLU A 193 31.25 -8.02 -3.69
CA GLU A 193 30.88 -9.38 -3.26
C GLU A 193 30.68 -10.34 -4.43
N ASP A 194 30.29 -9.83 -5.61
CA ASP A 194 30.17 -10.63 -6.85
C ASP A 194 31.52 -10.78 -7.60
N SER A 195 32.49 -9.90 -7.31
CA SER A 195 33.86 -10.00 -7.84
C SER A 195 34.77 -10.93 -7.02
N GLY A 196 34.31 -11.39 -5.85
CA GLY A 196 35.06 -12.27 -4.94
C GLY A 196 34.94 -13.77 -5.22
N ALA A 197 34.06 -14.20 -6.14
CA ALA A 197 33.80 -15.61 -6.44
C ALA A 197 34.43 -16.12 -7.75
N ASN A 198 35.19 -15.27 -8.47
CA ASN A 198 35.93 -15.68 -9.68
C ASN A 198 37.36 -15.14 -9.65
N ALA A 199 38.21 -15.82 -8.88
CA ALA A 199 39.66 -15.71 -9.05
C ALA A 199 40.20 -17.05 -9.56
N ALA A 200 40.55 -17.08 -10.85
CA ALA A 200 41.61 -17.94 -11.37
C ALA A 200 42.54 -17.08 -12.25
N PRO A 201 43.87 -17.26 -12.16
CA PRO A 201 44.86 -16.30 -12.62
C PRO A 201 45.26 -16.52 -14.07
N ALA A 202 45.38 -15.45 -14.86
CA ALA A 202 46.15 -15.47 -16.11
C ALA A 202 46.71 -14.08 -16.42
N SER A 203 48.03 -14.03 -16.44
CA SER A 203 48.90 -12.89 -16.71
C SER A 203 48.80 -12.39 -18.16
N ALA A 204 48.84 -11.07 -18.36
CA ALA A 204 49.53 -10.34 -19.44
C ALA A 204 49.33 -8.82 -19.20
N SER A 205 50.27 -8.14 -18.54
CA SER A 205 51.41 -7.41 -19.12
C SER A 205 51.02 -6.10 -19.82
N GLY A 206 51.46 -4.95 -19.26
CA GLY A 206 51.43 -3.67 -19.99
C GLY A 206 51.69 -2.40 -19.19
N LEU A 207 52.96 -2.16 -18.85
CA LEU A 207 53.62 -0.87 -18.55
C LEU A 207 53.39 -0.13 -17.22
N ALA A 208 54.52 -0.02 -16.50
CA ALA A 208 54.85 0.90 -15.43
C ALA A 208 54.98 2.36 -15.92
N ILE A 209 54.84 3.32 -15.00
CA ILE A 209 55.76 4.46 -14.78
C ILE A 209 55.63 4.91 -13.31
N GLU A 210 56.79 5.14 -12.70
CA GLU A 210 57.08 5.61 -11.34
C GLU A 210 56.45 6.96 -10.99
N GLY A 211 56.25 7.19 -9.69
CA GLY A 211 55.94 8.52 -9.16
C GLY A 211 55.38 8.57 -7.73
N ALA A 212 55.62 7.55 -6.91
CA ALA A 212 55.15 7.48 -5.52
C ALA A 212 56.17 8.12 -4.56
N SER A 213 56.26 9.47 -4.54
CA SER A 213 56.97 10.18 -3.47
C SER A 213 56.48 11.60 -3.15
N ASN A 214 55.43 12.12 -3.82
CA ASN A 214 55.05 13.55 -3.70
C ASN A 214 53.76 13.83 -2.90
N THR A 215 53.15 12.84 -2.26
CA THR A 215 51.85 13.02 -1.58
C THR A 215 52.00 13.41 -0.11
N GLN A 216 53.17 13.23 0.51
CA GLN A 216 53.36 13.59 1.92
C GLN A 216 53.86 15.02 2.13
N SER A 217 54.49 15.64 1.13
CA SER A 217 54.93 17.04 1.14
C SER A 217 53.77 18.03 0.96
N SER A 218 52.78 17.71 0.12
CA SER A 218 51.66 18.61 -0.19
C SER A 218 50.66 18.78 0.96
N VAL A 219 50.49 17.76 1.80
CA VAL A 219 49.58 17.84 2.96
C VAL A 219 50.16 18.73 4.06
N MET A 220 51.49 18.72 4.27
CA MET A 220 52.14 19.63 5.23
C MET A 220 52.11 21.09 4.75
N GLU A 221 52.30 21.32 3.44
CA GLU A 221 52.20 22.66 2.85
C GLU A 221 50.77 23.21 2.90
N ALA A 222 49.76 22.37 2.65
CA ALA A 222 48.35 22.75 2.76
C ALA A 222 47.93 23.08 4.21
N VAL A 223 48.47 22.37 5.21
CA VAL A 223 48.19 22.68 6.63
C VAL A 223 48.89 23.97 7.05
N GLN A 224 50.11 24.23 6.57
CA GLN A 224 50.86 25.44 6.89
C GLN A 224 50.24 26.68 6.21
N ALA A 225 49.74 26.55 4.98
CA ALA A 225 48.98 27.60 4.29
C ALA A 225 47.64 27.91 4.98
N LYS A 226 46.97 26.88 5.52
CA LYS A 226 45.72 27.07 6.27
C LYS A 226 45.95 27.74 7.62
N GLN A 227 47.02 27.38 8.33
CA GLN A 227 47.42 28.04 9.58
C GLN A 227 47.86 29.49 9.35
N ALA A 228 48.49 29.80 8.21
CA ALA A 228 48.84 31.18 7.85
C ALA A 228 47.60 32.03 7.53
N LEU A 229 46.57 31.44 6.91
CA LEU A 229 45.29 32.11 6.65
C LEU A 229 44.46 32.31 7.93
N ASP A 230 44.42 31.32 8.82
CA ASP A 230 43.74 31.45 10.12
C ASP A 230 44.45 32.47 11.04
N ALA A 231 45.79 32.56 10.97
CA ALA A 231 46.55 33.60 11.66
C ALA A 231 46.39 35.01 11.05
N ALA A 232 46.08 35.10 9.75
CA ALA A 232 45.75 36.37 9.08
C ALA A 232 44.30 36.80 9.36
N ALA A 233 43.37 35.85 9.46
CA ALA A 233 41.97 36.08 9.86
C ALA A 233 41.85 36.52 11.33
N ALA A 234 42.73 36.06 12.23
CA ALA A 234 42.77 36.54 13.61
C ALA A 234 43.24 38.00 13.76
N LYS A 235 43.84 38.61 12.71
CA LYS A 235 44.34 40.00 12.71
C LYS A 235 43.43 41.00 12.02
N THR A 236 42.34 40.55 11.39
CA THR A 236 41.36 41.43 10.75
C THR A 236 39.97 41.10 11.27
N GLY A 237 39.43 42.00 12.11
CA GLY A 237 38.14 41.83 12.77
C GLY A 237 37.01 41.46 11.80
N ALA A 238 36.14 40.57 12.28
CA ALA A 238 35.02 39.97 11.57
C ALA A 238 34.16 40.97 10.77
N PRO A 239 33.74 40.64 9.53
CA PRO A 239 32.69 41.39 8.86
C PRO A 239 31.32 40.92 9.35
N LEU A 240 30.48 41.88 9.71
CA LEU A 240 29.07 41.71 10.06
C LEU A 240 28.30 40.99 8.94
N PRO A 241 27.40 40.04 9.25
CA PRO A 241 26.62 39.34 8.25
C PRO A 241 25.67 40.31 7.54
N GLY A 242 25.65 40.24 6.20
CA GLY A 242 24.79 41.08 5.38
C GLY A 242 23.31 40.73 5.55
N GLN A 243 22.42 41.68 5.26
CA GLN A 243 20.95 41.50 5.34
C GLN A 243 20.43 40.26 4.61
N LEU A 244 21.12 39.82 3.54
CA LEU A 244 20.77 38.61 2.78
C LEU A 244 21.07 37.32 3.54
N ASP A 245 22.12 37.29 4.36
CA ASP A 245 22.46 36.13 5.19
C ASP A 245 21.46 35.99 6.34
N VAL A 246 21.00 37.12 6.90
CA VAL A 246 19.92 37.12 7.91
C VAL A 246 18.59 36.65 7.32
N LEU A 247 18.29 36.97 6.06
CA LEU A 247 17.11 36.45 5.37
C LEU A 247 17.24 34.97 5.02
N ALA A 248 18.42 34.53 4.58
CA ALA A 248 18.69 33.12 4.31
C ALA A 248 18.55 32.27 5.59
N GLU A 249 19.08 32.76 6.71
CA GLU A 249 18.99 32.09 8.01
C GLU A 249 17.54 32.04 8.52
N ASN A 250 16.76 33.12 8.34
CA ASN A 250 15.33 33.11 8.67
C ASN A 250 14.50 32.18 7.78
N VAL A 251 14.81 32.11 6.47
CA VAL A 251 14.14 31.19 5.54
C VAL A 251 14.51 29.73 5.88
N GLU A 252 15.78 29.48 6.24
CA GLU A 252 16.23 28.16 6.68
C GLU A 252 15.56 27.74 7.98
N GLN A 253 15.41 28.64 8.95
CA GLN A 253 14.68 28.38 10.20
C GLN A 253 13.19 28.14 9.96
N ALA A 254 12.55 28.92 9.07
CA ALA A 254 11.15 28.72 8.69
C ALA A 254 10.92 27.39 7.95
N ALA A 255 11.88 26.97 7.11
CA ALA A 255 11.84 25.69 6.43
C ALA A 255 12.00 24.52 7.43
N LYS A 256 12.95 24.62 8.36
CA LYS A 256 13.16 23.61 9.42
C LYS A 256 11.91 23.42 10.29
N ALA A 257 11.25 24.50 10.70
CA ALA A 257 10.01 24.46 11.48
C ALA A 257 8.83 23.80 10.72
N LYS A 258 8.70 24.04 9.40
CA LYS A 258 7.68 23.36 8.59
C LYS A 258 7.99 21.88 8.37
N THR A 259 9.27 21.51 8.22
CA THR A 259 9.65 20.09 8.04
C THR A 259 9.46 19.26 9.30
N SER A 260 9.71 19.82 10.50
CA SER A 260 9.51 19.11 11.76
C SER A 260 8.03 18.90 12.10
N SER A 261 7.16 19.84 11.70
CA SER A 261 5.71 19.78 11.88
C SER A 261 5.06 18.59 11.16
N TRP A 262 5.55 18.22 9.98
CA TRP A 262 4.96 17.11 9.22
C TRP A 262 5.45 15.74 9.70
N THR A 263 6.68 15.65 10.21
CA THR A 263 7.20 14.43 10.84
C THR A 263 6.59 14.16 12.22
N GLY A 264 6.26 15.20 13.00
CA GLY A 264 5.65 15.06 14.34
C GLY A 264 4.27 14.39 14.31
N TRP A 265 3.46 14.70 13.28
CA TRP A 265 2.16 14.05 13.08
C TRP A 265 2.29 12.54 12.79
N LEU A 266 3.36 12.11 12.11
CA LEU A 266 3.60 10.70 11.80
C LEU A 266 4.16 9.92 12.99
N THR A 267 4.92 10.57 13.88
CA THR A 267 5.56 9.91 15.03
C THR A 267 4.83 10.11 16.36
N GLY A 268 3.69 10.81 16.38
CA GLY A 268 2.82 10.91 17.56
C GLY A 268 3.49 11.54 18.78
N ARG A 269 4.40 12.50 18.57
CA ARG A 269 4.96 13.37 19.60
C ARG A 269 4.79 14.82 19.20
#